data_AF-A0A6G9CYX4-F1
#
_entry.id   AF-A0A6G9CYX4-F1
#
_cell.length_a   1.000
_cell.length_b   1.000
_cell.length_c   1.000
_cell.angle_alpha   90.00
_cell.angle_beta   90.00
_cell.angle_gamma   90.00
#
_symmetry.space_group_name_H-M   'P 1'
#
loop_
_entity.id
_entity.type
_entity.pdbx_description
1 polymer ?
#
loop_
_entity_poly.entity_id
_entity_poly.type
_entity_poly.pdbx_seq_one_letter_code
_entity_poly.pdbx_strand_id
1 'polypeptide(L)'
;MAARVSTIWFLGGADARTELSRYPQPDQTEALKIAMSLYPDKEFESLGPQPLSMAATVSPGYVFVGAYGRVSVVCSSELSTFVPSKLPDSWHLSAEGGSTLLISSVPETAQGSFALWEDGELRRSFSAIPIDIVENLGIPQTWELEFWAGNHPLRYPPGILPDPQSLPFHPQQFAESANLEWLGFRYTGAPREHELDTTQILLWGFKIHRPGEAPKPAPPAPAPMPEQAPTEVPMPENMPPIHDAPVAKPRGPPRSVLRLQVAPSSLTGSRGYRCDPPERYADYRAVDHPSPDGDGSPAPDGRRKSAYRNDIDDNRQEHVHVAQRDTERRDGTGREHGCEHRHRDSGEPGRAVLSHRPVLTRS
;
A
#
# COMPACT_ATOMS: atom_id res chain seq x y z
N MET A 1 -14.69 3.80 1.59
CA MET A 1 -14.17 3.51 0.24
C MET A 1 -12.86 2.78 0.45
N ALA A 2 -12.67 1.61 -0.16
CA ALA A 2 -11.42 0.86 -0.01
C ALA A 2 -10.27 1.58 -0.74
N ALA A 3 -9.08 1.58 -0.13
CA ALA A 3 -7.86 2.10 -0.74
C ALA A 3 -7.01 0.94 -1.25
N ARG A 4 -6.28 1.18 -2.35
CA ARG A 4 -5.12 0.36 -2.70
C ARG A 4 -3.96 0.80 -1.83
N VAL A 5 -3.31 -0.16 -1.18
CA VAL A 5 -2.19 0.07 -0.26
C VAL A 5 -1.12 -0.95 -0.59
N SER A 6 0.13 -0.52 -0.68
CA SER A 6 1.27 -1.41 -0.90
C SER A 6 2.52 -0.80 -0.27
N THR A 7 2.70 -1.04 1.03
CA THR A 7 3.72 -0.38 1.85
C THR A 7 4.48 -1.36 2.74
N ILE A 8 5.77 -1.08 2.96
CA ILE A 8 6.59 -1.76 3.96
C ILE A 8 7.29 -0.72 4.82
N TRP A 9 7.29 -0.96 6.13
CA TRP A 9 7.80 -0.05 7.15
C TRP A 9 8.92 -0.73 7.93
N PHE A 10 10.05 -0.05 8.07
CA PHE A 10 11.19 -0.48 8.88
C PHE A 10 11.23 0.43 10.10
N LEU A 11 10.94 -0.13 11.28
CA LEU A 11 10.68 0.67 12.49
C LEU A 11 11.93 0.82 13.39
N GLY A 12 12.95 0.00 13.18
CA GLY A 12 14.28 0.16 13.80
C GLY A 12 14.25 0.30 15.32
N GLY A 13 13.29 -0.34 16.01
CA GLY A 13 13.13 -0.27 17.47
C GLY A 13 12.58 1.05 18.00
N ALA A 14 11.96 1.89 17.17
CA ALA A 14 11.32 3.15 17.57
C ALA A 14 9.78 3.03 17.59
N ASP A 15 9.13 3.85 18.41
CA ASP A 15 7.68 4.08 18.35
C ASP A 15 7.36 4.92 17.11
N ALA A 16 6.90 4.25 16.05
CA ALA A 16 6.56 4.85 14.78
C ALA A 16 5.50 5.96 14.90
N ARG A 17 4.51 5.77 15.78
CA ARG A 17 3.44 6.75 15.99
C ARG A 17 3.96 8.00 16.66
N THR A 18 4.84 7.86 17.66
CA THR A 18 5.47 9.01 18.33
C THR A 18 6.40 9.78 17.39
N GLU A 19 7.24 9.11 16.60
CA GLU A 19 8.13 9.79 15.64
C GLU A 19 7.33 10.53 14.54
N LEU A 20 6.32 9.87 13.96
CA LEU A 20 5.49 10.45 12.88
C LEU A 20 4.51 11.52 13.39
N SER A 21 4.18 11.57 14.68
CA SER A 21 3.21 12.53 15.28
C SER A 21 3.53 14.01 15.04
N ARG A 22 4.80 14.32 14.74
CA ARG A 22 5.29 15.68 14.47
C ARG A 22 5.32 16.05 12.98
N TYR A 23 4.87 15.15 12.11
CA TYR A 23 4.97 15.22 10.64
C TYR A 23 6.38 15.65 10.17
N PRO A 24 7.44 14.92 10.56
CA PRO A 24 8.80 15.23 10.17
C PRO A 24 8.97 15.20 8.64
N GLN A 25 9.79 16.11 8.12
CA GLN A 25 10.13 16.12 6.69
C GLN A 25 11.03 14.91 6.37
N PRO A 26 10.77 14.16 5.29
CA PRO A 26 11.57 13.01 4.92
C PRO A 26 12.95 13.41 4.39
N ASP A 27 14.01 12.75 4.86
CA ASP A 27 15.36 12.97 4.33
C ASP A 27 15.47 12.45 2.88
N GLN A 28 15.78 13.34 1.94
CA GLN A 28 15.89 13.00 0.51
C GLN A 28 17.07 12.07 0.21
N THR A 29 18.17 12.20 0.96
CA THR A 29 19.42 11.45 0.75
C THR A 29 19.26 10.02 1.24
N GLU A 30 18.70 9.83 2.43
CA GLU A 30 18.39 8.49 2.94
C GLU A 30 17.26 7.83 2.14
N ALA A 31 16.23 8.58 1.74
CA ALA A 31 15.18 8.08 0.86
C ALA A 31 15.72 7.56 -0.49
N LEU A 32 16.66 8.29 -1.10
CA LEU A 32 17.33 7.86 -2.34
C LEU A 32 18.26 6.66 -2.12
N LYS A 33 19.03 6.61 -1.02
CA LYS A 33 19.85 5.43 -0.67
C LYS A 33 19.03 4.16 -0.51
N ILE A 34 17.88 4.24 0.18
CA ILE A 34 16.94 3.13 0.34
C ILE A 34 16.42 2.67 -1.03
N ALA A 35 16.00 3.61 -1.89
CA ALA A 35 15.55 3.28 -3.25
C ALA A 35 16.66 2.60 -4.08
N MET A 36 17.89 3.11 -4.03
CA MET A 36 19.06 2.52 -4.70
C MET A 36 19.42 1.12 -4.15
N SER A 37 19.23 0.88 -2.84
CA SER A 37 19.48 -0.43 -2.23
C SER A 37 18.48 -1.49 -2.66
N LEU A 38 17.22 -1.10 -2.89
CA LEU A 38 16.16 -1.99 -3.38
C LEU A 38 16.26 -2.24 -4.89
N TYR A 39 16.75 -1.26 -5.65
CA TYR A 39 16.85 -1.32 -7.11
C TYR A 39 18.26 -0.94 -7.60
N PRO A 40 19.29 -1.77 -7.34
CA PRO A 40 20.70 -1.43 -7.63
C PRO A 40 20.99 -1.18 -9.11
N ASP A 41 20.31 -1.88 -10.02
CA ASP A 41 20.50 -1.75 -11.48
C ASP A 41 19.50 -0.75 -12.12
N LYS A 42 19.17 0.37 -11.45
CA LYS A 42 18.20 1.37 -11.94
C LYS A 42 18.69 2.81 -11.77
N GLU A 43 18.12 3.69 -12.57
CA GLU A 43 18.28 5.15 -12.47
C GLU A 43 16.98 5.78 -11.94
N PHE A 44 17.10 6.90 -11.23
CA PHE A 44 15.97 7.53 -10.53
C PHE A 44 15.76 8.98 -10.94
N GLU A 45 14.53 9.32 -11.32
CA GLU A 45 14.06 10.68 -11.55
C GLU A 45 13.21 11.10 -10.34
N SER A 46 13.63 12.13 -9.58
CA SER A 46 12.91 12.55 -8.38
C SER A 46 11.69 13.42 -8.71
N LEU A 47 10.58 13.16 -8.02
CA LEU A 47 9.25 13.74 -8.25
C LEU A 47 8.82 14.72 -7.14
N GLY A 48 9.76 15.09 -6.26
CA GLY A 48 9.47 15.88 -5.06
C GLY A 48 8.84 15.07 -3.91
N PRO A 49 8.56 15.72 -2.77
CA PRO A 49 7.78 15.14 -1.69
C PRO A 49 6.29 15.01 -2.08
N GLN A 50 5.67 13.91 -1.68
CA GLN A 50 4.27 13.55 -1.97
C GLN A 50 3.59 12.99 -0.70
N PRO A 51 2.30 13.24 -0.45
CA PRO A 51 1.59 12.69 0.71
C PRO A 51 1.47 11.17 0.70
N LEU A 52 1.60 10.53 1.87
CA LEU A 52 1.42 9.09 2.06
C LEU A 52 0.07 8.58 1.56
N SER A 53 -0.99 9.37 1.72
CA SER A 53 -2.35 9.06 1.22
C SER A 53 -2.41 8.84 -0.29
N MET A 54 -1.52 9.48 -1.06
CA MET A 54 -1.34 9.23 -2.49
C MET A 54 -0.25 8.20 -2.75
N ALA A 55 0.89 8.33 -2.06
CA ALA A 55 2.08 7.51 -2.25
C ALA A 55 1.87 6.02 -1.92
N ALA A 56 0.88 5.65 -1.11
CA ALA A 56 0.57 4.24 -0.82
C ALA A 56 -0.15 3.48 -1.95
N THR A 57 -0.72 4.19 -2.95
CA THR A 57 -1.52 3.61 -4.05
C THR A 57 -0.68 3.11 -5.26
N VAL A 58 0.65 3.29 -5.20
CA VAL A 58 1.68 3.12 -6.25
C VAL A 58 1.31 2.38 -7.55
N SER A 59 1.45 3.11 -8.67
CA SER A 59 1.53 2.54 -10.02
C SER A 59 2.92 1.93 -10.30
N PRO A 60 3.02 0.85 -11.11
CA PRO A 60 4.31 0.29 -11.53
C PRO A 60 5.26 1.30 -12.18
N GLY A 61 6.56 1.13 -11.95
CA GLY A 61 7.61 2.06 -12.43
C GLY A 61 7.88 3.25 -11.50
N TYR A 62 7.25 3.29 -10.33
CA TYR A 62 7.46 4.31 -9.30
C TYR A 62 7.76 3.65 -7.95
N VAL A 63 8.55 4.33 -7.12
CA VAL A 63 8.75 4.02 -5.70
C VAL A 63 8.67 5.31 -4.91
N PHE A 64 8.05 5.26 -3.74
CA PHE A 64 8.01 6.40 -2.81
C PHE A 64 8.66 5.98 -1.51
N VAL A 65 9.54 6.82 -0.96
CA VAL A 65 10.31 6.52 0.24
C VAL A 65 10.24 7.65 1.25
N GLY A 66 9.85 7.33 2.48
CA GLY A 66 9.93 8.22 3.63
C GLY A 66 11.05 7.76 4.57
N ALA A 67 11.91 8.68 5.01
CA ALA A 67 12.99 8.40 5.94
C ALA A 67 12.98 9.44 7.07
N TYR A 68 12.72 8.98 8.30
CA TYR A 68 12.45 9.81 9.47
C TYR A 68 13.35 9.36 10.64
N GLY A 69 14.65 9.26 10.41
CA GLY A 69 15.60 8.71 11.38
C GLY A 69 15.49 7.19 11.48
N ARG A 70 15.00 6.66 12.61
CA ARG A 70 14.88 5.21 12.85
C ARG A 70 13.70 4.56 12.13
N VAL A 71 12.71 5.36 11.73
CA VAL A 71 11.52 4.91 10.99
C VAL A 71 11.72 5.23 9.52
N SER A 72 11.53 4.23 8.64
CA SER A 72 11.39 4.46 7.21
C SER A 72 10.25 3.65 6.60
N VAL A 73 9.74 4.13 5.47
CA VAL A 73 8.65 3.51 4.70
C VAL A 73 9.04 3.46 3.24
N VAL A 74 8.72 2.36 2.57
CA VAL A 74 8.76 2.24 1.12
C VAL A 74 7.39 1.83 0.61
N CYS A 75 6.90 2.56 -0.40
CA CYS A 75 5.71 2.20 -1.16
C CYS A 75 6.14 1.76 -2.55
N SER A 76 5.74 0.56 -2.97
CA SER A 76 6.00 0.02 -4.31
C SER A 76 4.89 -0.95 -4.72
N SER A 77 4.54 -1.00 -6.00
CA SER A 77 3.55 -1.96 -6.52
C SER A 77 3.96 -3.42 -6.30
N GLU A 78 5.26 -3.71 -6.15
CA GLU A 78 5.81 -5.06 -5.92
C GLU A 78 5.45 -5.64 -4.54
N LEU A 79 5.05 -4.79 -3.59
CA LEU A 79 4.59 -5.22 -2.26
C LEU A 79 3.15 -5.79 -2.28
N SER A 80 2.49 -5.76 -3.44
CA SER A 80 1.09 -6.19 -3.62
C SER A 80 0.96 -7.72 -3.71
N THR A 81 1.54 -8.43 -2.74
CA THR A 81 1.54 -9.89 -2.65
C THR A 81 0.28 -10.43 -1.98
N PHE A 82 -0.13 -11.63 -2.38
CA PHE A 82 -1.13 -12.46 -1.67
C PHE A 82 -0.51 -13.36 -0.60
N VAL A 83 0.81 -13.49 -0.54
CA VAL A 83 1.53 -14.35 0.41
C VAL A 83 2.70 -13.56 1.03
N PRO A 84 2.46 -12.69 2.03
CA PRO A 84 3.50 -11.86 2.64
C PRO A 84 4.73 -12.61 3.19
N SER A 85 4.61 -13.86 3.66
CA SER A 85 5.80 -14.63 4.10
C SER A 85 6.75 -15.06 2.98
N LYS A 86 6.37 -14.81 1.72
CA LYS A 86 7.22 -15.04 0.53
C LYS A 86 7.71 -13.73 -0.10
N LEU A 87 7.66 -12.62 0.66
CA LEU A 87 8.34 -11.38 0.30
C LEU A 87 9.86 -11.63 0.11
N PRO A 88 10.45 -11.33 -1.05
CA PRO A 88 11.85 -11.65 -1.35
C PRO A 88 12.85 -10.96 -0.41
N ASP A 89 13.95 -11.65 -0.11
CA ASP A 89 15.05 -11.23 0.78
C ASP A 89 15.53 -9.79 0.55
N SER A 90 15.50 -9.30 -0.71
CA SER A 90 15.85 -7.93 -1.08
C SER A 90 15.03 -6.84 -0.39
N TRP A 91 13.80 -7.14 0.03
CA TRP A 91 12.92 -6.21 0.73
C TRP A 91 13.12 -6.20 2.26
N HIS A 92 13.92 -7.11 2.80
CA HIS A 92 14.24 -7.19 4.23
C HIS A 92 15.45 -6.31 4.54
N LEU A 93 15.28 -5.00 4.36
CA LEU A 93 16.30 -4.02 4.79
C LEU A 93 16.51 -4.16 6.30
N SER A 94 17.78 -4.18 6.73
CA SER A 94 18.14 -4.59 8.10
C SER A 94 17.66 -3.58 9.16
N ALA A 95 16.52 -3.85 9.76
CA ALA A 95 16.02 -3.15 10.95
C ALA A 95 16.66 -3.76 12.22
N GLU A 96 17.97 -3.53 12.41
CA GLU A 96 18.72 -4.08 13.55
C GLU A 96 18.07 -3.70 14.90
N GLY A 97 17.64 -4.69 15.69
CA GLY A 97 16.94 -4.46 16.96
C GLY A 97 15.54 -3.87 16.77
N GLY A 98 14.79 -4.32 15.75
CA GLY A 98 13.55 -3.66 15.33
C GLY A 98 12.59 -4.53 14.51
N SER A 99 11.38 -3.99 14.33
CA SER A 99 10.31 -4.63 13.56
C SER A 99 10.25 -4.12 12.12
N THR A 100 9.80 -5.00 11.23
CA THR A 100 9.41 -4.68 9.84
C THR A 100 7.94 -5.04 9.65
N LEU A 101 7.14 -4.11 9.12
CA LEU A 101 5.70 -4.29 8.90
C LEU A 101 5.34 -4.08 7.43
N LEU A 102 4.82 -5.11 6.76
CA LEU A 102 4.21 -5.01 5.43
C LEU A 102 2.70 -4.85 5.57
N ILE A 103 2.12 -3.91 4.81
CA ILE A 103 0.67 -3.71 4.65
C ILE A 103 0.33 -3.72 3.15
N SER A 104 -0.56 -4.62 2.74
CA SER A 104 -1.01 -4.78 1.35
C SER A 104 -2.54 -4.84 1.29
N SER A 105 -3.13 -4.15 0.31
CA SER A 105 -4.58 -4.06 0.15
C SER A 105 -4.97 -3.85 -1.32
N VAL A 106 -5.82 -4.73 -1.84
CA VAL A 106 -6.26 -4.75 -3.25
C VAL A 106 -7.79 -4.70 -3.30
N PRO A 107 -8.40 -3.51 -3.54
CA PRO A 107 -9.85 -3.32 -3.54
C PRO A 107 -10.63 -4.21 -4.51
N GLU A 108 -10.05 -4.56 -5.65
CA GLU A 108 -10.72 -5.30 -6.72
C GLU A 108 -11.02 -6.76 -6.36
N THR A 109 -10.25 -7.33 -5.42
CA THR A 109 -10.44 -8.67 -4.83
C THR A 109 -10.91 -8.60 -3.38
N ALA A 110 -11.09 -7.38 -2.83
CA ALA A 110 -11.27 -7.11 -1.41
C ALA A 110 -10.18 -7.75 -0.50
N GLN A 111 -8.99 -8.01 -1.07
CA GLN A 111 -7.86 -8.60 -0.37
C GLN A 111 -7.25 -7.60 0.61
N GLY A 112 -7.03 -8.03 1.84
CA GLY A 112 -6.17 -7.34 2.80
C GLY A 112 -5.16 -8.33 3.40
N SER A 113 -3.92 -7.88 3.53
CA SER A 113 -2.81 -8.67 4.04
C SER A 113 -1.87 -7.82 4.89
N PHE A 114 -1.29 -8.42 5.92
CA PHE A 114 -0.15 -7.85 6.64
C PHE A 114 0.88 -8.92 6.99
N ALA A 115 2.12 -8.51 7.22
CA ALA A 115 3.08 -9.34 7.93
C ALA A 115 4.00 -8.50 8.81
N LEU A 116 4.43 -9.11 9.90
CA LEU A 116 5.31 -8.56 10.92
C LEU A 116 6.51 -9.47 11.07
N TRP A 117 7.69 -8.89 10.90
CA TRP A 117 8.97 -9.47 11.28
C TRP A 117 9.55 -8.70 12.47
N GLU A 118 10.31 -9.37 13.32
CA GLU A 118 11.10 -8.77 14.40
C GLU A 118 12.49 -9.39 14.36
N ASP A 119 13.54 -8.56 14.33
CA ASP A 119 14.94 -9.00 14.17
C ASP A 119 15.16 -9.91 12.94
N GLY A 120 14.34 -9.71 11.89
CA GLY A 120 14.34 -10.51 10.66
C GLY A 120 13.52 -11.81 10.72
N GLU A 121 13.08 -12.25 11.91
CA GLU A 121 12.24 -13.44 12.05
C GLU A 121 10.76 -13.12 11.81
N LEU A 122 10.07 -13.92 11.01
CA LEU A 122 8.63 -13.76 10.78
C LEU A 122 7.84 -14.13 12.05
N ARG A 123 7.16 -13.14 12.64
CA ARG A 123 6.34 -13.31 13.86
C ARG A 123 4.88 -13.57 13.54
N ARG A 124 4.35 -12.89 12.52
CA ARG A 124 2.94 -12.94 12.12
C ARG A 124 2.80 -12.66 10.63
N SER A 125 1.96 -13.43 9.94
CA SER A 125 1.58 -13.16 8.55
C SER A 125 0.12 -13.52 8.35
N PHE A 126 -0.65 -12.62 7.73
CA PHE A 126 -2.05 -12.86 7.38
C PHE A 126 -2.34 -12.31 5.98
N SER A 127 -3.15 -13.06 5.23
CA SER A 127 -3.62 -12.66 3.91
C SER A 127 -4.94 -13.35 3.60
N ALA A 128 -5.97 -12.58 3.23
CA ALA A 128 -7.28 -13.13 2.92
C ALA A 128 -8.06 -12.29 1.91
N ILE A 129 -9.00 -12.97 1.25
CA ILE A 129 -10.16 -12.37 0.56
C ILE A 129 -11.43 -12.69 1.37
N PRO A 130 -12.59 -12.03 1.15
CA PRO A 130 -13.74 -12.15 2.06
C PRO A 130 -14.34 -13.56 2.26
N ILE A 131 -13.91 -14.56 1.49
CA ILE A 131 -14.39 -15.96 1.52
C ILE A 131 -13.26 -17.00 1.67
N ASP A 132 -11.99 -16.58 1.80
CA ASP A 132 -10.84 -17.50 1.85
C ASP A 132 -9.61 -16.89 2.53
N ILE A 133 -8.89 -17.71 3.29
CA ILE A 133 -7.66 -17.35 4.01
C ILE A 133 -6.47 -17.93 3.22
N VAL A 134 -5.82 -17.07 2.44
CA VAL A 134 -4.66 -17.43 1.61
C VAL A 134 -3.42 -17.65 2.48
N GLU A 135 -3.30 -16.91 3.59
CA GLU A 135 -2.21 -17.09 4.56
C GLU A 135 -2.65 -16.73 5.99
N ASN A 136 -2.23 -17.55 6.97
CA ASN A 136 -2.41 -17.27 8.40
C ASN A 136 -1.31 -17.98 9.21
N LEU A 137 -0.16 -17.33 9.36
CA LEU A 137 1.02 -17.85 10.07
C LEU A 137 1.34 -17.01 11.31
N GLY A 138 1.99 -17.63 12.30
CA GLY A 138 2.31 -17.01 13.59
C GLY A 138 1.15 -17.01 14.57
N ILE A 139 1.38 -16.45 15.77
CA ILE A 139 0.37 -16.37 16.83
C ILE A 139 -0.44 -15.07 16.67
N PRO A 140 -1.78 -15.12 16.60
CA PRO A 140 -2.63 -13.93 16.55
C PRO A 140 -2.33 -12.90 17.64
N GLN A 141 -2.23 -11.63 17.25
CA GLN A 141 -2.03 -10.50 18.14
C GLN A 141 -3.33 -10.10 18.87
N THR A 142 -3.21 -9.48 20.04
CA THR A 142 -4.38 -9.17 20.91
C THR A 142 -5.45 -8.33 20.22
N TRP A 143 -5.06 -7.37 19.36
CA TRP A 143 -5.99 -6.52 18.61
C TRP A 143 -6.83 -7.30 17.57
N GLU A 144 -6.38 -8.49 17.15
CA GLU A 144 -7.12 -9.34 16.20
C GLU A 144 -8.37 -9.96 16.84
N LEU A 145 -8.47 -9.99 18.18
CA LEU A 145 -9.54 -10.69 18.90
C LEU A 145 -10.94 -10.22 18.50
N GLU A 146 -11.13 -8.90 18.35
CA GLU A 146 -12.42 -8.30 17.93
C GLU A 146 -12.86 -8.77 16.53
N PHE A 147 -11.90 -9.02 15.64
CA PHE A 147 -12.15 -9.55 14.31
C PHE A 147 -12.51 -11.05 14.38
N TRP A 148 -11.72 -11.86 15.09
CA TRP A 148 -11.98 -13.29 15.25
C TRP A 148 -13.27 -13.58 16.03
N ALA A 149 -13.69 -12.68 16.92
CA ALA A 149 -14.98 -12.73 17.63
C ALA A 149 -16.19 -12.31 16.76
N GLY A 150 -15.96 -11.71 15.58
CA GLY A 150 -17.02 -11.26 14.68
C GLY A 150 -17.62 -9.89 14.99
N ASN A 151 -16.95 -9.05 15.78
CA ASN A 151 -17.40 -7.68 16.09
C ASN A 151 -17.21 -6.69 14.92
N HIS A 152 -16.63 -7.15 13.80
CA HIS A 152 -16.39 -6.37 12.58
C HIS A 152 -17.01 -6.99 11.31
N PRO A 153 -18.32 -7.34 11.33
CA PRO A 153 -18.94 -8.18 10.29
C PRO A 153 -18.96 -7.53 8.91
N LEU A 154 -18.82 -8.37 7.88
CA LEU A 154 -19.04 -8.01 6.48
C LEU A 154 -20.45 -7.41 6.28
N ARG A 155 -20.53 -6.32 5.50
CA ARG A 155 -21.77 -5.58 5.25
C ARG A 155 -22.35 -5.91 3.89
N TYR A 156 -23.44 -6.68 3.88
CA TYR A 156 -24.14 -7.10 2.68
C TYR A 156 -25.30 -6.14 2.34
N PRO A 157 -25.65 -5.96 1.05
CA PRO A 157 -26.85 -5.24 0.66
C PRO A 157 -28.13 -5.90 1.20
N PRO A 158 -29.22 -5.15 1.46
CA PRO A 158 -30.49 -5.72 1.92
C PRO A 158 -31.01 -6.81 0.97
N GLY A 159 -31.38 -7.97 1.54
CA GLY A 159 -31.86 -9.13 0.77
C GLY A 159 -30.76 -10.07 0.25
N ILE A 160 -29.48 -9.72 0.41
CA ILE A 160 -28.35 -10.64 0.15
C ILE A 160 -28.00 -11.35 1.46
N LEU A 161 -28.00 -12.69 1.43
CA LEU A 161 -27.47 -13.51 2.52
C LEU A 161 -25.94 -13.59 2.43
N PRO A 162 -25.21 -13.66 3.56
CA PRO A 162 -23.78 -13.98 3.54
C PRO A 162 -23.56 -15.38 2.98
N ASP A 163 -22.46 -15.57 2.25
CA ASP A 163 -21.98 -16.91 1.91
C ASP A 163 -21.53 -17.61 3.22
N PRO A 164 -21.88 -18.89 3.49
CA PRO A 164 -21.44 -19.61 4.67
C PRO A 164 -19.91 -19.73 4.84
N GLN A 165 -19.14 -19.54 3.77
CA GLN A 165 -17.67 -19.48 3.78
C GLN A 165 -17.12 -18.06 4.00
N SER A 166 -17.98 -17.05 4.15
CA SER A 166 -17.56 -15.68 4.40
C SER A 166 -16.80 -15.56 5.72
N LEU A 167 -15.71 -14.80 5.72
CA LEU A 167 -15.02 -14.45 6.95
C LEU A 167 -15.91 -13.61 7.87
N PRO A 168 -15.72 -13.70 9.21
CA PRO A 168 -16.45 -12.86 10.17
C PRO A 168 -16.08 -11.36 10.07
N PHE A 169 -15.22 -10.97 9.12
CA PHE A 169 -14.78 -9.60 8.90
C PHE A 169 -14.25 -9.33 7.48
N HIS A 170 -14.07 -8.05 7.14
CA HIS A 170 -13.48 -7.62 5.88
C HIS A 170 -11.94 -7.62 5.94
N PRO A 171 -11.22 -8.38 5.10
CA PRO A 171 -9.75 -8.47 5.17
C PRO A 171 -9.02 -7.13 5.04
N GLN A 172 -9.50 -6.22 4.17
CA GLN A 172 -8.94 -4.87 4.08
C GLN A 172 -9.02 -4.09 5.41
N GLN A 173 -10.11 -4.25 6.18
CA GLN A 173 -10.25 -3.60 7.49
C GLN A 173 -9.30 -4.23 8.53
N PHE A 174 -9.06 -5.54 8.44
CA PHE A 174 -8.09 -6.25 9.28
C PHE A 174 -6.65 -5.74 9.05
N ALA A 175 -6.25 -5.58 7.79
CA ALA A 175 -4.97 -4.98 7.42
C ALA A 175 -4.87 -3.50 7.83
N GLU A 176 -5.94 -2.71 7.72
CA GLU A 176 -5.98 -1.35 8.27
C GLU A 176 -5.85 -1.31 9.79
N SER A 177 -6.35 -2.31 10.52
CA SER A 177 -6.18 -2.40 11.97
C SER A 177 -4.76 -2.79 12.39
N ALA A 178 -4.08 -3.66 11.63
CA ALA A 178 -2.64 -3.89 11.82
C ALA A 178 -1.84 -2.58 11.65
N ASN A 179 -2.17 -1.79 10.62
CA ASN A 179 -1.56 -0.48 10.38
C ASN A 179 -1.87 0.53 11.50
N LEU A 180 -3.11 0.54 12.02
CA LEU A 180 -3.53 1.41 13.10
C LEU A 180 -2.83 1.10 14.43
N GLU A 181 -2.65 -0.19 14.76
CA GLU A 181 -1.95 -0.62 15.96
C GLU A 181 -0.48 -0.17 15.93
N TRP A 182 0.23 -0.51 14.85
CA TRP A 182 1.69 -0.33 14.78
C TRP A 182 2.13 1.09 14.42
N LEU A 183 1.32 1.84 13.66
CA LEU A 183 1.70 3.16 13.13
C LEU A 183 0.76 4.30 13.54
N GLY A 184 -0.39 3.98 14.15
CA GLY A 184 -1.33 4.99 14.64
C GLY A 184 -2.21 5.67 13.60
N PHE A 185 -2.40 5.09 12.40
CA PHE A 185 -3.32 5.64 11.38
C PHE A 185 -3.96 4.55 10.51
N ARG A 186 -4.89 4.98 9.64
CA ARG A 186 -5.55 4.16 8.62
C ARG A 186 -5.46 4.84 7.25
N TYR A 187 -5.66 4.10 6.17
CA TYR A 187 -5.61 4.63 4.81
C TYR A 187 -6.98 5.05 4.27
N THR A 188 -8.09 4.58 4.87
CA THR A 188 -9.46 4.86 4.42
C THR A 188 -10.25 5.76 5.37
N GLY A 189 -11.03 6.68 4.78
CA GLY A 189 -11.83 7.66 5.52
C GLY A 189 -11.00 8.82 6.06
N ALA A 190 -11.64 9.67 6.87
CA ALA A 190 -10.92 10.72 7.60
C ALA A 190 -10.19 10.10 8.81
N PRO A 191 -9.06 10.69 9.25
CA PRO A 191 -8.46 10.40 10.55
C PRO A 191 -9.45 10.69 11.69
N ARG A 192 -9.44 9.85 12.72
CA ARG A 192 -10.05 10.13 14.03
C ARG A 192 -9.14 11.04 14.85
N GLU A 193 -9.66 11.59 15.94
CA GLU A 193 -9.00 12.57 16.83
C GLU A 193 -7.58 12.18 17.32
N HIS A 194 -7.27 10.88 17.37
CA HIS A 194 -5.98 10.33 17.80
C HIS A 194 -5.20 9.60 16.70
N GLU A 195 -5.68 9.62 15.45
CA GLU A 195 -5.04 8.98 14.30
C GLU A 195 -4.18 9.98 13.52
N LEU A 196 -3.04 9.54 12.98
CA LEU A 196 -2.17 10.42 12.17
C LEU A 196 -2.78 10.71 10.79
N ASP A 197 -2.58 11.94 10.31
CA ASP A 197 -3.06 12.38 9.00
C ASP A 197 -2.08 11.96 7.89
N THR A 198 -2.49 10.97 7.09
CA THR A 198 -1.73 10.47 5.93
C THR A 198 -1.56 11.50 4.82
N THR A 199 -2.24 12.66 4.88
CA THR A 199 -2.00 13.79 3.98
C THR A 199 -0.80 14.65 4.41
N GLN A 200 -0.36 14.56 5.67
CA GLN A 200 0.76 15.35 6.22
C GLN A 200 2.05 14.54 6.39
N ILE A 201 1.97 13.20 6.42
CA ILE A 201 3.15 12.34 6.28
C ILE A 201 3.63 12.40 4.83
N LEU A 202 4.80 13.00 4.57
CA LEU A 202 5.37 13.18 3.23
C LEU A 202 6.47 12.16 2.94
N LEU A 203 6.51 11.64 1.70
CA LEU A 203 7.52 10.70 1.18
C LEU A 203 8.15 11.30 -0.09
N TRP A 204 9.43 11.04 -0.35
CA TRP A 204 10.05 11.38 -1.64
C TRP A 204 9.63 10.39 -2.73
N GLY A 205 9.03 10.91 -3.81
CA GLY A 205 8.72 10.12 -4.99
C GLY A 205 9.92 9.99 -5.93
N PHE A 206 10.12 8.79 -6.47
CA PHE A 206 11.09 8.51 -7.52
C PHE A 206 10.43 7.68 -8.62
N LYS A 207 10.67 8.08 -9.88
CA LYS A 207 10.35 7.28 -11.06
C LYS A 207 11.56 6.45 -11.44
N ILE A 208 11.34 5.15 -11.63
CA ILE A 208 12.37 4.14 -11.85
C ILE A 208 12.59 3.99 -13.36
N HIS A 209 13.83 4.20 -13.81
CA HIS A 209 14.27 4.03 -15.19
C HIS A 209 15.28 2.88 -15.29
N ARG A 210 15.44 2.30 -16.49
CA ARG A 210 16.61 1.45 -16.75
C ARG A 210 17.86 2.32 -16.94
N PRO A 211 19.07 1.78 -16.71
CA PRO A 211 20.32 2.51 -16.96
C PRO A 211 20.40 3.04 -18.39
N GLY A 212 20.63 4.36 -18.53
CA GLY A 212 20.65 5.07 -19.80
C GLY A 212 19.28 5.49 -20.36
N GLU A 213 18.16 5.15 -19.72
CA GLU A 213 16.82 5.62 -20.09
C GLU A 213 16.38 6.87 -19.31
N ALA A 214 17.06 7.25 -18.20
CA ALA A 214 16.66 8.42 -17.42
C ALA A 214 16.88 9.75 -18.15
N PRO A 215 16.05 10.78 -17.90
CA PRO A 215 16.25 12.12 -18.46
C PRO A 215 17.61 12.70 -18.06
N LYS A 216 18.53 12.82 -19.03
CA LYS A 216 19.81 13.49 -18.81
C LYS A 216 19.55 14.92 -18.32
N PRO A 217 20.22 15.38 -17.23
CA PRO A 217 20.01 16.72 -16.70
C PRO A 217 20.13 17.77 -17.81
N ALA A 218 19.08 18.58 -17.96
CA ALA A 218 19.08 19.67 -18.94
C ALA A 218 20.28 20.58 -18.67
N PRO A 219 21.01 21.03 -19.72
CA PRO A 219 22.05 22.03 -19.54
C PRO A 219 21.49 23.23 -18.76
N PRO A 220 22.24 23.81 -17.81
CA PRO A 220 21.75 24.95 -17.05
C PRO A 220 21.34 26.05 -18.03
N ALA A 221 20.12 26.56 -17.87
CA ALA A 221 19.58 27.56 -18.77
C ALA A 221 20.57 28.74 -18.85
N PRO A 222 20.86 29.27 -20.06
CA PRO A 222 21.78 30.39 -20.20
C PRO A 222 21.29 31.53 -19.32
N ALA A 223 22.19 32.05 -18.46
CA ALA A 223 21.83 33.07 -17.50
C ALA A 223 21.15 34.26 -18.22
N PRO A 224 20.06 34.82 -17.66
CA PRO A 224 19.36 35.93 -18.29
C PRO A 224 20.36 37.06 -18.54
N MET A 225 20.51 37.44 -19.81
CA MET A 225 21.40 38.52 -20.19
C MET A 225 20.97 39.80 -19.45
N PRO A 226 21.91 40.63 -18.94
CA PRO A 226 21.56 41.85 -18.26
C PRO A 226 20.74 42.75 -19.19
N GLU A 227 19.53 43.08 -18.74
CA GLU A 227 18.56 43.85 -19.51
C GLU A 227 19.14 45.22 -19.87
N GLN A 228 19.26 45.49 -21.17
CA GLN A 228 19.84 46.74 -21.65
C GLN A 228 18.87 47.88 -21.35
N ALA A 229 19.33 48.88 -20.59
CA ALA A 229 18.52 50.04 -20.23
C ALA A 229 17.93 50.73 -21.48
N PRO A 230 16.67 51.19 -21.46
CA PRO A 230 16.04 51.77 -22.64
C PRO A 230 16.81 52.97 -23.20
N THR A 231 17.20 52.89 -24.47
CA THR A 231 17.79 54.02 -25.19
C THR A 231 16.79 55.16 -25.28
N GLU A 232 17.12 56.32 -24.70
CA GLU A 232 16.28 57.50 -24.70
C GLU A 232 16.08 58.03 -26.13
N VAL A 233 14.81 58.07 -26.59
CA VAL A 233 14.45 58.56 -27.92
C VAL A 233 14.13 60.05 -27.85
N PRO A 234 14.89 60.93 -28.54
CA PRO A 234 14.66 62.37 -28.44
C PRO A 234 13.37 62.79 -29.15
N MET A 235 12.56 63.63 -28.49
CA MET A 235 11.33 64.18 -29.06
C MET A 235 11.62 65.28 -30.10
N PRO A 236 10.95 65.28 -31.26
CA PRO A 236 10.80 66.47 -32.09
C PRO A 236 9.64 67.35 -31.59
N GLU A 237 9.86 68.66 -31.49
CA GLU A 237 8.83 69.63 -31.10
C GLU A 237 7.93 70.07 -32.27
N ASN A 238 6.83 70.75 -31.93
CA ASN A 238 5.90 71.51 -32.80
C ASN A 238 4.96 70.75 -33.74
N MET A 239 3.67 70.76 -33.38
CA MET A 239 2.57 71.00 -34.32
C MET A 239 1.49 71.90 -33.67
N PRO A 240 0.71 72.68 -34.45
CA PRO A 240 -0.14 73.77 -33.95
C PRO A 240 -1.50 73.30 -33.40
N PRO A 241 -2.22 74.16 -32.63
CA PRO A 241 -3.48 73.79 -31.97
C PRO A 241 -4.65 73.63 -32.96
N ILE A 242 -5.61 72.77 -32.58
CA ILE A 242 -6.88 72.55 -33.28
C ILE A 242 -8.04 72.84 -32.30
N HIS A 243 -9.10 73.46 -32.81
CA HIS A 243 -10.22 74.03 -32.03
C HIS A 243 -11.27 73.01 -31.56
N ASP A 244 -12.09 73.42 -30.58
CA ASP A 244 -13.19 72.68 -29.97
C ASP A 244 -14.31 72.24 -30.94
N ALA A 245 -14.75 70.98 -30.80
CA ALA A 245 -16.11 70.52 -31.15
C ALA A 245 -16.49 69.26 -30.31
N PRO A 246 -17.78 69.02 -29.98
CA PRO A 246 -18.12 68.20 -28.81
C PRO A 246 -18.47 66.71 -29.05
N VAL A 247 -18.07 65.89 -28.06
CA VAL A 247 -18.73 64.70 -27.47
C VAL A 247 -19.72 63.89 -28.32
N ALA A 248 -19.37 62.63 -28.56
CA ALA A 248 -20.31 61.54 -28.89
C ALA A 248 -20.27 60.43 -27.82
N LYS A 249 -21.42 59.85 -27.46
CA LYS A 249 -21.53 58.80 -26.42
C LYS A 249 -21.19 57.41 -26.99
N PRO A 250 -20.46 56.54 -26.24
CA PRO A 250 -20.22 55.17 -26.67
C PRO A 250 -21.51 54.33 -26.67
N ARG A 251 -21.65 53.45 -27.67
CA ARG A 251 -22.71 52.43 -27.73
C ARG A 251 -22.25 51.15 -27.02
N GLY A 252 -23.17 50.47 -26.34
CA GLY A 252 -22.88 49.19 -25.67
C GLY A 252 -22.82 47.99 -26.63
N PRO A 253 -22.18 46.87 -26.23
CA PRO A 253 -22.06 45.66 -27.04
C PRO A 253 -23.34 44.81 -27.06
N PRO A 254 -23.57 44.02 -28.13
CA PRO A 254 -24.78 43.19 -28.29
C PRO A 254 -24.71 41.83 -27.55
N ARG A 255 -25.89 41.29 -27.22
CA ARG A 255 -26.14 39.86 -26.94
C ARG A 255 -26.29 39.10 -28.28
N SER A 256 -26.28 37.77 -28.43
CA SER A 256 -26.28 36.60 -27.52
C SER A 256 -25.34 35.54 -28.14
N VAL A 257 -25.21 34.25 -27.76
CA VAL A 257 -25.89 33.29 -26.85
C VAL A 257 -24.76 32.39 -26.24
N LEU A 258 -24.93 31.33 -25.43
CA LEU A 258 -26.05 30.48 -25.02
C LEU A 258 -25.90 30.12 -23.51
N ARG A 259 -26.84 29.40 -22.91
CA ARG A 259 -26.72 28.91 -21.51
C ARG A 259 -27.36 27.53 -21.35
N LEU A 260 -26.55 26.48 -21.17
CA LEU A 260 -27.07 25.14 -20.91
C LEU A 260 -27.56 25.03 -19.45
N GLN A 261 -28.72 24.41 -19.25
CA GLN A 261 -29.34 24.27 -17.93
C GLN A 261 -28.91 22.97 -17.26
N VAL A 262 -28.55 23.05 -15.97
CA VAL A 262 -28.57 21.90 -15.05
C VAL A 262 -29.80 22.05 -14.17
N ALA A 263 -30.63 21.01 -14.10
CA ALA A 263 -31.89 21.04 -13.37
C ALA A 263 -31.71 20.61 -11.90
N PRO A 264 -32.27 21.35 -10.92
CA PRO A 264 -32.36 20.90 -9.53
C PRO A 264 -33.61 20.02 -9.34
N SER A 265 -33.42 18.77 -8.91
CA SER A 265 -34.52 17.88 -8.53
C SER A 265 -34.85 18.03 -7.04
N SER A 266 -35.93 18.73 -6.73
CA SER A 266 -36.46 18.89 -5.36
C SER A 266 -37.53 17.84 -5.01
N LEU A 267 -37.72 17.61 -3.71
CA LEU A 267 -38.65 16.61 -3.17
C LEU A 267 -40.13 16.93 -3.41
N THR A 268 -40.90 15.91 -3.82
CA THR A 268 -42.29 15.71 -3.36
C THR A 268 -42.56 14.21 -3.24
N GLY A 269 -43.05 13.75 -2.09
CA GLY A 269 -43.32 12.31 -1.85
C GLY A 269 -44.81 11.95 -1.88
N SER A 270 -45.14 10.65 -1.81
CA SER A 270 -46.48 10.20 -1.45
C SER A 270 -46.52 8.76 -0.93
N ARG A 271 -47.50 8.48 -0.04
CA ARG A 271 -48.00 7.16 0.38
C ARG A 271 -46.98 6.20 1.03
N GLY A 272 -47.09 6.07 2.35
CA GLY A 272 -46.42 5.00 3.11
C GLY A 272 -47.26 3.73 3.21
N TYR A 273 -46.64 2.66 3.71
CA TYR A 273 -47.31 1.47 4.23
C TYR A 273 -47.05 1.38 5.74
N ARG A 274 -48.12 1.16 6.52
CA ARG A 274 -48.00 0.68 7.90
C ARG A 274 -47.85 -0.84 7.83
N CYS A 275 -46.74 -1.37 8.34
CA CYS A 275 -46.60 -2.79 8.64
C CYS A 275 -46.50 -2.92 10.15
N ASP A 276 -47.49 -3.58 10.76
CA ASP A 276 -47.46 -3.90 12.18
C ASP A 276 -46.43 -5.03 12.43
N PRO A 277 -45.73 -5.05 13.58
CA PRO A 277 -44.71 -6.07 13.85
C PRO A 277 -45.35 -7.43 14.20
N PRO A 278 -44.74 -8.56 13.80
CA PRO A 278 -45.14 -9.86 14.31
C PRO A 278 -44.76 -10.00 15.79
N GLU A 279 -45.73 -10.40 16.61
CA GLU A 279 -45.52 -10.74 18.02
C GLU A 279 -44.65 -11.98 18.21
N ARG A 280 -43.97 -12.05 19.38
CA ARG A 280 -43.37 -13.25 20.01
C ARG A 280 -42.18 -13.91 19.29
N TYR A 281 -41.00 -13.70 19.86
CA TYR A 281 -40.41 -14.81 20.64
C TYR A 281 -40.25 -14.36 22.09
N ALA A 282 -40.39 -15.30 23.02
CA ALA A 282 -40.23 -15.10 24.46
C ALA A 282 -39.20 -16.12 25.00
N ASP A 283 -38.84 -15.96 26.27
CA ASP A 283 -38.01 -16.89 27.06
C ASP A 283 -36.61 -17.21 26.50
N TYR A 284 -35.64 -16.36 26.86
CA TYR A 284 -34.49 -16.88 27.60
C TYR A 284 -34.47 -16.22 28.99
N ARG A 285 -34.44 -17.04 30.04
CA ARG A 285 -34.36 -16.57 31.42
C ARG A 285 -32.96 -16.03 31.71
N ALA A 286 -32.90 -14.95 32.48
CA ALA A 286 -31.68 -14.59 33.20
C ALA A 286 -31.28 -15.75 34.14
N VAL A 287 -29.97 -15.94 34.31
CA VAL A 287 -29.40 -16.86 35.30
C VAL A 287 -28.79 -15.98 36.39
N ASP A 288 -29.24 -16.15 37.63
CA ASP A 288 -28.78 -15.31 38.75
C ASP A 288 -27.29 -15.55 39.06
N HIS A 289 -26.50 -14.49 38.98
CA HIS A 289 -25.15 -14.46 39.57
C HIS A 289 -25.21 -13.80 40.95
N PRO A 290 -24.94 -14.53 42.05
CA PRO A 290 -24.90 -13.93 43.38
C PRO A 290 -23.59 -13.13 43.59
N SER A 291 -23.71 -11.89 44.05
CA SER A 291 -22.58 -11.12 44.58
C SER A 291 -22.12 -11.68 45.93
N PRO A 292 -20.81 -11.60 46.21
CA PRO A 292 -20.30 -11.53 47.58
C PRO A 292 -19.52 -10.22 47.81
N ASP A 293 -20.11 -9.29 48.55
CA ASP A 293 -19.32 -8.28 49.27
C ASP A 293 -18.57 -9.00 50.42
N GLY A 294 -17.26 -8.80 50.52
CA GLY A 294 -16.42 -9.52 51.49
C GLY A 294 -15.02 -8.93 51.61
N ASP A 295 -14.85 -8.03 52.58
CA ASP A 295 -13.59 -7.32 52.88
C ASP A 295 -12.51 -8.26 53.47
N GLY A 296 -11.22 -7.93 53.29
CA GLY A 296 -10.11 -8.65 53.94
C GLY A 296 -8.80 -8.80 53.14
N SER A 297 -7.90 -7.82 53.26
CA SER A 297 -6.44 -8.01 53.11
C SER A 297 -5.79 -8.25 54.50
N PRO A 298 -4.54 -8.75 54.64
CA PRO A 298 -3.43 -8.77 53.67
C PRO A 298 -2.64 -10.10 53.53
N ALA A 299 -1.61 -10.10 52.66
CA ALA A 299 -0.58 -11.14 52.54
C ALA A 299 0.53 -11.01 53.63
N PRO A 300 1.48 -11.97 53.76
CA PRO A 300 2.69 -11.91 52.91
C PRO A 300 3.40 -13.26 52.58
N ASP A 301 4.32 -13.19 51.60
CA ASP A 301 5.46 -14.08 51.24
C ASP A 301 5.25 -15.61 51.08
N GLY A 302 5.90 -16.19 50.07
CA GLY A 302 5.70 -17.58 49.68
C GLY A 302 6.54 -18.03 48.47
N ARG A 303 7.86 -17.78 48.46
CA ARG A 303 8.78 -18.23 47.39
C ARG A 303 8.57 -19.72 47.03
N ARG A 304 8.16 -20.01 45.78
CA ARG A 304 8.41 -21.32 45.15
C ARG A 304 8.95 -21.16 43.74
N LYS A 305 10.10 -21.79 43.49
CA LYS A 305 10.59 -22.08 42.15
C LYS A 305 9.76 -23.23 41.58
N SER A 306 9.39 -23.15 40.31
CA SER A 306 9.04 -24.31 39.50
C SER A 306 9.68 -24.14 38.13
N ALA A 307 10.45 -25.14 37.70
CA ALA A 307 11.02 -25.17 36.37
C ALA A 307 10.18 -26.13 35.52
N TYR A 308 9.58 -25.62 34.44
CA TYR A 308 9.08 -26.48 33.36
C TYR A 308 10.12 -26.52 32.26
N ARG A 309 10.89 -27.60 32.27
CA ARG A 309 11.74 -28.03 31.17
C ARG A 309 10.98 -29.14 30.45
N ASN A 310 10.47 -28.85 29.26
CA ASN A 310 9.92 -29.85 28.36
C ASN A 310 10.77 -29.84 27.10
N ASP A 311 11.66 -30.81 27.00
CA ASP A 311 12.30 -31.16 25.74
C ASP A 311 11.22 -31.84 24.86
N ILE A 312 11.05 -31.40 23.62
CA ILE A 312 10.26 -32.11 22.59
C ILE A 312 11.12 -32.15 21.34
N ASP A 313 11.51 -33.37 20.95
CA ASP A 313 12.33 -33.63 19.77
C ASP A 313 11.53 -33.50 18.46
N ASP A 314 12.31 -33.21 17.42
CA ASP A 314 12.11 -33.51 16.00
C ASP A 314 10.98 -34.50 15.67
N ASN A 315 9.97 -34.02 14.95
CA ASN A 315 9.38 -34.84 13.89
C ASN A 315 9.06 -33.99 12.65
N ARG A 316 9.13 -34.64 11.50
CA ARG A 316 9.31 -34.03 10.18
C ARG A 316 8.28 -34.61 9.20
N GLN A 317 8.01 -33.87 8.12
CA GLN A 317 7.23 -34.32 6.95
C GLN A 317 5.74 -34.65 7.20
N GLU A 318 4.86 -33.72 6.82
CA GLU A 318 3.60 -34.09 6.16
C GLU A 318 3.55 -33.48 4.75
N HIS A 319 2.79 -34.12 3.85
CA HIS A 319 2.83 -33.86 2.41
C HIS A 319 1.79 -32.81 1.98
N VAL A 320 2.24 -31.70 1.37
CA VAL A 320 1.35 -30.79 0.65
C VAL A 320 1.20 -31.24 -0.80
N HIS A 321 0.07 -31.86 -1.12
CA HIS A 321 -0.31 -32.16 -2.51
C HIS A 321 -0.75 -30.89 -3.25
N VAL A 322 0.11 -30.35 -4.11
CA VAL A 322 -0.26 -29.27 -5.03
C VAL A 322 -1.10 -29.85 -6.18
N ALA A 323 -2.41 -29.64 -6.12
CA ALA A 323 -3.33 -30.06 -7.17
C ALA A 323 -3.40 -29.02 -8.30
N GLN A 324 -2.44 -29.03 -9.22
CA GLN A 324 -2.58 -28.34 -10.50
C GLN A 324 -3.80 -28.91 -11.25
N ARG A 325 -4.71 -28.04 -11.71
CA ARG A 325 -5.79 -28.40 -12.62
C ARG A 325 -5.53 -27.82 -13.99
N ASP A 326 -5.12 -28.66 -14.92
CA ASP A 326 -5.09 -28.30 -16.34
C ASP A 326 -6.49 -28.02 -16.86
N THR A 327 -6.66 -26.90 -17.57
CA THR A 327 -7.89 -26.58 -18.29
C THR A 327 -7.70 -26.87 -19.78
N GLU A 328 -7.73 -28.15 -20.16
CA GLU A 328 -7.93 -28.50 -21.56
C GLU A 328 -9.32 -28.01 -22.03
N ARG A 329 -9.35 -27.23 -23.11
CA ARG A 329 -10.57 -26.94 -23.85
C ARG A 329 -10.35 -27.24 -25.32
N ARG A 330 -10.91 -28.36 -25.77
CA ARG A 330 -10.79 -28.85 -27.14
C ARG A 330 -11.95 -28.38 -28.03
N ASP A 331 -11.78 -28.70 -29.31
CA ASP A 331 -12.71 -28.58 -30.43
C ASP A 331 -13.05 -27.14 -30.90
N GLY A 332 -12.91 -26.79 -32.19
CA GLY A 332 -12.20 -27.52 -33.27
C GLY A 332 -12.73 -27.23 -34.67
N THR A 333 -11.84 -26.92 -35.61
CA THR A 333 -12.01 -27.10 -37.06
C THR A 333 -10.62 -27.23 -37.69
N GLY A 334 -10.41 -28.23 -38.54
CA GLY A 334 -9.09 -28.52 -39.13
C GLY A 334 -9.00 -28.17 -40.62
N ARG A 335 -7.79 -28.34 -41.18
CA ARG A 335 -7.60 -28.62 -42.61
C ARG A 335 -6.31 -29.42 -42.83
N GLU A 336 -6.31 -30.20 -43.91
CA GLU A 336 -5.23 -31.11 -44.29
C GLU A 336 -4.08 -30.36 -44.98
N HIS A 337 -2.87 -30.94 -44.95
CA HIS A 337 -1.96 -31.16 -46.10
C HIS A 337 -0.53 -31.50 -45.62
N GLY A 338 0.19 -32.35 -46.37
CA GLY A 338 1.67 -32.43 -46.31
C GLY A 338 2.26 -33.82 -46.07
N CYS A 339 3.02 -34.31 -47.06
CA CYS A 339 4.06 -35.33 -46.91
C CYS A 339 5.31 -34.70 -46.22
N GLU A 340 6.44 -35.36 -45.93
CA GLU A 340 7.05 -36.55 -46.53
C GLU A 340 8.08 -37.19 -45.57
N HIS A 341 8.38 -38.49 -45.72
CA HIS A 341 9.46 -39.17 -45.00
C HIS A 341 10.83 -38.91 -45.65
N ARG A 342 11.90 -38.74 -44.84
CA ARG A 342 13.26 -39.16 -45.21
C ARG A 342 14.15 -39.48 -44.01
N HIS A 343 15.02 -40.47 -44.19
CA HIS A 343 16.04 -40.93 -43.23
C HIS A 343 17.42 -40.27 -43.49
N ARG A 344 18.29 -40.33 -42.46
CA ARG A 344 19.78 -40.16 -42.41
C ARG A 344 20.25 -38.98 -41.54
N ASP A 345 21.43 -39.05 -40.88
CA ASP A 345 22.22 -40.19 -40.35
C ASP A 345 23.33 -39.63 -39.44
N SER A 346 23.91 -40.47 -38.56
CA SER A 346 25.25 -40.35 -37.93
C SER A 346 25.71 -39.05 -37.20
N GLY A 347 26.33 -39.19 -36.02
CA GLY A 347 27.19 -38.13 -35.43
C GLY A 347 27.29 -38.12 -33.90
N GLU A 348 28.29 -38.80 -33.32
CA GLU A 348 28.56 -38.77 -31.86
C GLU A 348 29.42 -37.56 -31.40
N PRO A 349 29.38 -37.17 -30.10
CA PRO A 349 29.89 -35.89 -29.62
C PRO A 349 31.40 -35.87 -29.26
N GLY A 350 32.07 -34.75 -29.55
CA GLY A 350 33.50 -34.54 -29.32
C GLY A 350 33.86 -33.65 -28.12
N ARG A 351 34.30 -34.28 -27.03
CA ARG A 351 35.21 -33.80 -25.95
C ARG A 351 35.10 -32.36 -25.37
N ALA A 352 35.03 -32.33 -24.04
CA ALA A 352 35.34 -31.14 -23.23
C ALA A 352 36.85 -30.80 -23.20
N VAL A 353 37.17 -29.55 -22.85
CA VAL A 353 38.54 -29.07 -22.53
C VAL A 353 38.52 -28.38 -21.17
N LEU A 354 39.27 -28.92 -20.22
CA LEU A 354 39.57 -28.26 -18.93
C LEU A 354 40.77 -27.32 -19.10
N SER A 355 40.72 -26.14 -18.49
CA SER A 355 41.82 -25.17 -18.47
C SER A 355 42.22 -24.87 -17.01
N HIS A 356 43.42 -25.31 -16.62
CA HIS A 356 43.97 -25.07 -15.29
C HIS A 356 44.92 -23.87 -15.27
N ARG A 357 44.87 -23.10 -14.17
CA ARG A 357 45.79 -21.99 -13.89
C ARG A 357 47.22 -22.51 -13.62
N PRO A 358 48.27 -21.80 -14.06
CA PRO A 358 49.55 -21.80 -13.36
C PRO A 358 49.49 -20.86 -12.14
N VAL A 359 50.15 -21.25 -11.04
CA VAL A 359 50.39 -20.38 -9.88
C VAL A 359 51.85 -19.91 -9.93
N LEU A 360 52.08 -18.61 -9.78
CA LEU A 360 53.42 -18.03 -9.61
C LEU A 360 53.71 -17.83 -8.13
N THR A 361 54.64 -18.62 -7.58
CA THR A 361 55.27 -18.35 -6.30
C THR A 361 56.41 -17.34 -6.46
N ARG A 362 56.63 -16.52 -5.44
CA ARG A 362 57.75 -15.60 -5.31
C ARG A 362 58.35 -15.73 -3.91
N SER A 363 59.67 -15.80 -3.85
CA SER A 363 60.53 -15.65 -2.66
C SER A 363 60.19 -16.57 -1.48
#